data_AF-A0A3C0B528-F1
#
_entry.id   AF-A0A3C0B528-F1
#
_cell.length_a   1.000
_cell.length_b   1.000
_cell.length_c   1.000
_cell.angle_alpha   90.00
_cell.angle_beta   90.00
_cell.angle_gamma   90.00
#
_symmetry.space_group_name_H-M   'P 1'
#
loop_
_entity.id
_entity.type
_entity.pdbx_description
1 polymer ?
#
loop_
_entity_poly.entity_id
_entity_poly.type
_entity_poly.pdbx_seq_one_letter_code
_entity_poly.pdbx_strand_id
1 'polypeptide(L)' 'SPGEFRKSQNWIGGSTLKNAVFIPSIHSFVGELMSDLEKFIHNESIYFPELLRIALVHYQFETIHP' A
#
# COMPACT_ATOMS: atom_id res chain seq x y z
N SER A 1 3.88 3.13 -15.95
CA SER A 1 4.25 1.99 -16.82
C SER A 1 4.48 0.77 -15.95
N PRO A 2 4.64 -0.46 -16.50
CA PRO A 2 5.03 -1.60 -15.70
C PRO A 2 6.28 -1.28 -14.87
N GLY A 3 6.24 -1.56 -13.57
CA GLY A 3 7.34 -1.28 -12.63
C GLY A 3 7.43 0.17 -12.12
N GLU A 4 6.48 1.04 -12.46
CA GLU A 4 6.43 2.41 -11.95
C GLU A 4 5.21 2.63 -11.06
N PHE A 5 5.37 3.41 -9.99
CA PHE A 5 4.22 3.89 -9.21
C PHE A 5 3.29 4.75 -10.05
N ARG A 6 2.00 4.68 -9.71
CA ARG A 6 0.98 5.52 -10.35
C ARG A 6 1.25 7.01 -10.11
N LYS A 7 0.84 7.83 -11.10
CA LYS A 7 0.96 9.30 -11.09
C LYS A 7 -0.39 10.01 -10.95
N SER A 8 -1.45 9.26 -10.65
CA SER A 8 -2.80 9.76 -10.48
C SER A 8 -3.57 8.92 -9.46
N GLN A 9 -4.71 9.45 -8.99
CA GLN A 9 -5.57 8.74 -8.05
C GLN A 9 -6.27 7.57 -8.74
N ASN A 10 -6.27 6.42 -8.07
CA ASN A 10 -7.07 5.25 -8.40
C ASN A 10 -8.24 5.09 -7.42
N TRP A 11 -9.16 4.18 -7.76
CA TRP A 11 -10.27 3.78 -6.90
C TRP A 11 -10.66 2.33 -7.22
N ILE A 12 -11.24 1.66 -6.25
CA ILE A 12 -11.65 0.26 -6.34
C ILE A 12 -13.16 0.16 -6.13
N GLY A 13 -13.82 -0.51 -7.07
CA GLY A 13 -15.27 -0.75 -7.08
C GLY A 13 -16.07 0.53 -7.29
N GLY A 14 -16.63 0.74 -8.48
CA GLY A 14 -17.36 1.98 -8.83
C GLY A 14 -16.82 2.59 -10.12
N SER A 15 -17.61 3.48 -10.74
CA SER A 15 -17.25 4.13 -12.02
C SER A 15 -16.53 5.47 -11.83
N THR A 16 -16.57 6.04 -10.62
CA THR A 16 -16.02 7.34 -10.28
C THR A 16 -15.47 7.34 -8.85
N LEU A 17 -14.66 8.34 -8.50
CA LEU A 17 -14.20 8.53 -7.13
C LEU A 17 -15.37 8.67 -6.12
N LYS A 18 -16.48 9.29 -6.54
CA LYS A 18 -17.63 9.58 -5.65
C LYS A 18 -18.43 8.34 -5.26
N ASN A 19 -18.40 7.29 -6.07
CA ASN A 19 -19.10 6.04 -5.83
C ASN A 19 -18.14 4.86 -5.66
N ALA A 20 -16.88 5.17 -5.34
CA ALA A 20 -15.88 4.16 -5.04
C ALA A 20 -16.21 3.42 -3.73
N VAL A 21 -16.06 2.10 -3.71
CA VAL A 21 -16.11 1.30 -2.49
C VAL A 21 -14.87 1.56 -1.64
N PHE A 22 -13.74 1.77 -2.29
CA PHE A 22 -12.49 2.09 -1.64
C PHE A 22 -11.64 3.05 -2.47
N ILE A 23 -10.99 3.98 -1.79
CA ILE A 23 -10.06 4.95 -2.38
C ILE A 23 -8.70 4.74 -1.69
N PRO A 24 -7.70 4.18 -2.39
CA PRO A 24 -6.34 4.04 -1.87
C PRO A 24 -5.67 5.40 -1.58
N SER A 25 -4.49 5.36 -0.98
CA SER A 25 -3.69 6.55 -0.66
C SER A 25 -3.49 7.49 -1.87
N ILE A 26 -3.21 8.76 -1.64
CA ILE A 26 -2.91 9.68 -2.75
C ILE A 26 -1.57 9.31 -3.38
N HIS A 27 -1.51 9.33 -4.72
CA HIS A 27 -0.33 8.89 -5.50
C HIS A 27 0.98 9.57 -5.08
N SER A 28 0.94 10.83 -4.63
CA SER A 28 2.10 11.57 -4.15
C SER A 28 2.76 10.96 -2.90
N PHE A 29 2.02 10.17 -2.11
CA PHE A 29 2.52 9.51 -0.92
C PHE A 29 2.96 8.07 -1.15
N VAL A 30 2.69 7.48 -2.32
CA VAL A 30 2.97 6.06 -2.58
C VAL A 30 4.44 5.72 -2.34
N GLY A 31 5.37 6.56 -2.79
CA GLY A 31 6.80 6.33 -2.59
C GLY A 31 7.21 6.31 -1.11
N GLU A 32 6.68 7.24 -0.31
CA GLU A 32 6.94 7.31 1.14
C GLU A 32 6.36 6.09 1.85
N LEU A 33 5.10 5.74 1.57
CA LEU A 33 4.41 4.62 2.20
C LEU A 33 5.06 3.26 1.85
N MET A 34 5.52 3.11 0.61
CA MET A 34 6.27 1.91 0.20
C MET A 34 7.63 1.83 0.89
N SER A 35 8.32 2.96 1.08
CA SER A 35 9.56 3.00 1.86
C SER A 35 9.35 2.61 3.31
N ASP A 36 8.26 3.05 3.93
CA ASP A 36 7.94 2.67 5.31
C ASP A 36 7.54 1.20 5.44
N LEU A 37 6.80 0.66 4.47
CA LEU A 37 6.49 -0.76 4.41
C LEU A 37 7.76 -1.61 4.24
N GLU A 38 8.69 -1.18 3.39
CA GLU A 38 10.01 -1.82 3.23
C GLU A 38 10.79 -1.83 4.54
N LYS A 39 10.85 -0.71 5.27
CA LYS A 39 11.52 -0.64 6.58
C LYS A 39 10.87 -1.57 7.59
N PHE A 40 9.55 -1.70 7.59
CA PHE A 40 8.83 -2.64 8.46
C PHE A 40 9.20 -4.09 8.15
N ILE A 41 9.24 -4.48 6.87
CA ILE A 41 9.61 -5.83 6.42
C ILE A 41 10.99 -6.21 6.95
N HIS A 42 11.96 -5.30 6.80
CA HIS A 42 13.36 -5.52 7.17
C HIS A 42 13.68 -5.24 8.65
N ASN A 43 12.67 -4.94 9.48
CA ASN A 43 12.92 -4.70 10.90
C ASN A 43 13.20 -6.03 11.63
N GLU A 44 14.47 -6.21 12.03
CA GLU A 44 14.95 -7.33 12.84
C GLU A 44 15.18 -6.93 14.32
N SER A 45 15.05 -5.64 14.65
CA SER A 45 15.28 -5.12 16.00
C SER A 45 14.17 -5.44 17.00
N ILE A 46 12.97 -5.74 16.50
CA ILE A 46 11.78 -6.06 17.30
C ILE A 46 11.27 -7.42 16.83
N TYR A 47 11.09 -8.35 17.79
CA TYR A 47 10.42 -9.61 17.49
C TYR A 47 8.97 -9.35 17.09
N PHE A 48 8.59 -9.86 15.93
CA PHE A 48 7.22 -9.85 15.45
C PHE A 48 6.89 -11.22 14.81
N PRO A 49 5.75 -11.85 15.13
CA PRO A 49 5.40 -13.14 14.54
C PRO A 49 5.30 -13.08 13.01
N GLU A 50 5.99 -13.98 12.30
CA GLU A 50 6.09 -13.93 10.84
C GLU A 50 4.73 -14.02 10.12
N LEU A 51 3.81 -14.85 10.62
CA LEU A 51 2.48 -14.94 10.03
C LEU A 51 1.71 -13.61 10.12
N LEU A 52 1.86 -12.88 11.22
CA LEU A 52 1.28 -11.55 11.36
C LEU A 52 2.02 -10.54 10.48
N ARG A 53 3.34 -10.65 10.33
CA ARG A 53 4.14 -9.79 9.45
C ARG A 53 3.62 -9.89 8.01
N ILE A 54 3.47 -11.12 7.51
CA ILE A 54 2.95 -11.40 6.17
C ILE A 54 1.55 -10.84 5.99
N ALA A 55 0.65 -11.05 6.97
CA ALA A 55 -0.72 -10.55 6.90
C ALA A 55 -0.77 -9.02 6.81
N LEU A 56 0.01 -8.32 7.65
CA LEU A 56 0.08 -6.86 7.62
C LEU A 56 0.73 -6.34 6.34
N VAL A 57 1.80 -6.98 5.86
CA VAL A 57 2.46 -6.59 4.61
C VAL A 57 1.51 -6.71 3.43
N HIS A 58 0.79 -7.84 3.32
CA HIS A 58 -0.20 -8.05 2.27
C HIS A 58 -1.28 -6.98 2.34
N TYR A 59 -1.90 -6.79 3.50
CA TYR A 59 -2.97 -5.82 3.69
C TYR A 59 -2.51 -4.39 3.37
N GLN A 60 -1.32 -4.01 3.82
CA GLN A 60 -0.79 -2.66 3.63
C GLN A 60 -0.44 -2.41 2.16
N PHE A 61 0.16 -3.38 1.47
CA PHE A 61 0.46 -3.27 0.04
C PHE A 61 -0.81 -3.04 -0.78
N GLU A 62 -1.85 -3.85 -0.54
CA GLU A 62 -3.16 -3.71 -1.22
C GLU A 62 -3.83 -2.36 -0.92
N THR A 63 -3.66 -1.85 0.31
CA THR A 63 -4.22 -0.56 0.75
C THR A 63 -3.51 0.64 0.12
N ILE A 64 -2.17 0.60 0.01
CA ILE A 64 -1.36 1.63 -0.68
C ILE A 64 -1.70 1.64 -2.17
N HIS A 65 -1.92 0.44 -2.72
CA HIS A 65 -2.20 0.18 -4.13
C HIS A 65 -1.22 0.94 -5.04
N PRO A 66 0.09 0.63 -4.92
CA PRO A 66 1.16 1.38 -5.56
C PRO A 66 1.08 1.42 -7.10
#